data_AF-A0A3B8R6U8-F1
#
_entry.id   AF-A0A3B8R6U8-F1
#
_cell.length_a   1.000
_cell.length_b   1.000
_cell.length_c   1.000
_cell.angle_alpha   90.00
_cell.angle_beta   90.00
_cell.angle_gamma   90.00
#
_symmetry.space_group_name_H-M   'P 1'
#
loop_
_entity.id
_entity.type
_entity.pdbx_description
1 polymer ?
#
loop_
_entity_poly.entity_id
_entity_poly.type
_entity_poly.pdbx_seq_one_letter_code
_entity_poly.pdbx_strand_id
1 'polypeptide(L)'
;MMEVFRQAGWPAWILLAMSVLALAIVFDRLWHLRRGRVLPTQALETAGDLLALMRQQASSSPDLQQAKLALEKSSAAGKILVSGLMAYQADPADQELAVQICGQHTVRALERGLSLLATLASLAPLVGLLGTVAAMIEAFGLQSGAQADPQALAAAIAMALHATGLGLALAIPATLAHRLLRERCDGLVVDLELMAQHWLQQLRSPLRQVNPADGFESDAHQRGKRALAGS
;
A
#
# COMPACT_ATOMS: atom_id res chain seq x y z
N MET A 1 24.96 -25.72 -3.62
CA MET A 1 24.49 -24.33 -3.85
C MET A 1 25.63 -23.38 -4.24
N MET A 2 26.75 -23.31 -3.49
CA MET A 2 27.94 -22.54 -3.91
C MET A 2 28.49 -22.95 -5.29
N GLU A 3 28.44 -24.24 -5.61
CA GLU A 3 28.88 -24.77 -6.91
C GLU A 3 28.03 -24.26 -8.09
N VAL A 4 26.71 -24.16 -7.90
CA VAL A 4 25.75 -23.68 -8.92
C VAL A 4 25.99 -22.20 -9.23
N PHE A 5 26.36 -21.40 -8.23
CA PHE A 5 26.67 -19.98 -8.39
C PHE A 5 27.99 -19.75 -9.13
N ARG A 6 29.01 -20.58 -8.84
CA ARG A 6 30.30 -20.53 -9.53
C ARG A 6 30.18 -21.00 -10.99
N GLN A 7 29.26 -21.94 -11.24
CA GLN A 7 29.01 -22.50 -12.57
C GLN A 7 28.01 -21.71 -13.41
N ALA A 8 27.17 -20.84 -12.84
CA ALA A 8 26.16 -20.08 -13.61
C ALA A 8 26.69 -18.74 -14.20
N GLY A 9 27.95 -18.38 -13.93
CA GLY A 9 28.62 -17.21 -14.50
C GLY A 9 28.16 -15.87 -13.91
N TRP A 10 28.47 -14.77 -14.60
CA TRP A 10 28.11 -13.41 -14.21
C TRP A 10 26.59 -13.14 -14.00
N PRO A 11 25.63 -13.77 -14.75
CA PRO A 11 24.20 -13.52 -14.58
C PRO A 11 23.67 -13.96 -13.21
N ALA A 12 24.29 -14.96 -12.60
CA ALA A 12 23.91 -15.45 -11.27
C ALA A 12 24.03 -14.37 -10.20
N TRP A 13 25.06 -13.52 -10.27
CA TRP A 13 25.25 -12.40 -9.36
C TRP A 13 24.18 -11.32 -9.51
N ILE A 14 23.71 -11.07 -10.74
CA ILE A 14 22.60 -10.15 -11.00
C ILE A 14 21.30 -10.72 -10.44
N LEU A 15 21.02 -12.00 -10.67
CA LEU A 15 19.86 -12.67 -10.11
C LEU A 15 19.87 -12.67 -8.58
N LEU A 16 21.05 -12.84 -7.96
CA LEU A 16 21.20 -12.72 -6.51
C LEU A 16 20.86 -11.31 -6.02
N ALA A 17 21.40 -10.27 -6.67
CA ALA A 17 21.09 -8.88 -6.33
C ALA A 17 19.60 -8.56 -6.49
N MET A 18 18.96 -9.03 -7.57
CA MET A 18 17.52 -8.90 -7.79
C MET A 18 16.72 -9.64 -6.72
N SER A 19 17.17 -10.81 -6.27
CA SER A 19 16.53 -11.59 -5.20
C SER A 19 16.56 -10.87 -3.86
N VAL A 20 17.72 -10.33 -3.48
CA VAL A 20 17.86 -9.54 -2.24
C VAL A 20 16.98 -8.29 -2.29
N LEU A 21 16.96 -7.58 -3.43
CA LEU A 21 16.13 -6.39 -3.61
C LEU A 21 14.63 -6.73 -3.55
N ALA A 22 14.20 -7.80 -4.23
CA ALA A 22 12.82 -8.26 -4.21
C ALA A 22 12.38 -8.62 -2.78
N LEU A 23 13.23 -9.35 -2.05
CA LEU A 23 12.96 -9.75 -0.68
C LEU A 23 12.88 -8.53 0.27
N ALA A 24 13.77 -7.55 0.11
CA ALA A 24 13.72 -6.30 0.87
C ALA A 24 12.40 -5.55 0.66
N ILE A 25 11.93 -5.46 -0.59
CA ILE A 25 10.64 -4.83 -0.93
C ILE A 25 9.47 -5.61 -0.30
N VAL A 26 9.51 -6.95 -0.38
CA VAL A 26 8.46 -7.80 0.20
C VAL A 26 8.36 -7.61 1.71
N PHE A 27 9.49 -7.59 2.43
CA PHE A 27 9.49 -7.37 3.87
C PHE A 27 9.04 -5.96 4.25
N ASP A 28 9.56 -4.93 3.57
CA ASP A 28 9.13 -3.54 3.77
C ASP A 28 7.60 -3.41 3.60
N ARG A 29 7.06 -4.01 2.54
CA ARG A 29 5.62 -3.93 2.25
C ARG A 29 4.76 -4.78 3.16
N LEU A 30 5.18 -5.97 3.54
CA LEU A 30 4.47 -6.78 4.55
C LEU A 30 4.36 -6.05 5.90
N TRP A 31 5.34 -5.21 6.23
CA TRP A 31 5.30 -4.40 7.44
C TRP A 31 4.45 -3.14 7.28
N HIS A 32 4.59 -2.42 6.16
CA HIS A 32 3.90 -1.16 5.93
C HIS A 32 2.42 -1.29 5.55
N LEU A 33 2.00 -2.37 4.86
CA LEU A 33 0.59 -2.64 4.52
C LEU A 33 -0.22 -3.27 5.67
N ARG A 34 0.30 -3.29 6.90
CA ARG A 34 -0.49 -3.76 8.04
C ARG A 34 -1.65 -2.80 8.29
N ARG A 35 -2.88 -3.34 8.28
CA ARG A 35 -4.14 -2.57 8.43
C ARG A 35 -4.12 -1.62 9.61
N GLY A 36 -3.59 -2.06 10.76
CA GLY A 36 -3.47 -1.22 11.97
C GLY A 36 -2.54 -0.01 11.85
N ARG A 37 -1.69 0.07 10.83
CA ARG A 37 -0.84 1.24 10.53
C ARG A 37 -1.44 2.17 9.47
N VAL A 38 -2.30 1.63 8.61
CA VAL A 38 -2.92 2.37 7.50
C VAL A 38 -4.25 2.99 7.93
N LEU A 39 -5.07 2.25 8.69
CA LEU A 39 -6.32 2.70 9.32
C LEU A 39 -6.28 2.41 10.83
N PRO A 40 -5.63 3.26 11.64
CA PRO A 40 -5.83 3.21 13.08
C PRO A 40 -7.29 3.60 13.38
N THR A 41 -8.03 2.76 14.09
CA THR A 41 -9.43 3.06 14.50
C THR A 41 -9.53 4.38 15.26
N GLN A 42 -8.49 4.75 16.01
CA GLN A 42 -8.39 6.01 16.74
C GLN A 42 -8.26 7.24 15.85
N ALA A 43 -7.85 7.10 14.57
CA ALA A 43 -7.63 8.25 13.70
C ALA A 43 -8.93 9.02 13.42
N LEU A 44 -10.04 8.30 13.27
CA LEU A 44 -11.35 8.90 12.98
C LEU A 44 -11.93 9.60 14.21
N GLU A 45 -11.76 8.99 15.40
CA GLU A 45 -12.13 9.58 16.69
C GLU A 45 -11.37 10.88 16.94
N THR A 46 -10.03 10.84 16.79
CA THR A 46 -9.17 12.02 16.96
C THR A 46 -9.52 13.14 15.97
N ALA A 47 -9.86 12.80 14.73
CA ALA A 47 -10.30 13.78 13.73
C ALA A 47 -11.65 14.41 14.11
N GLY A 48 -12.60 13.62 14.61
CA GLY A 48 -13.89 14.09 15.10
C GLY A 48 -13.75 15.05 16.29
N ASP A 49 -12.88 14.72 17.24
CA ASP A 49 -12.59 15.58 18.40
C ASP A 49 -11.99 16.92 17.95
N LEU A 50 -11.05 16.91 17.00
CA LEU A 50 -10.47 18.12 16.43
C LEU A 50 -11.50 18.97 15.68
N LEU A 51 -12.43 18.34 14.96
CA LEU A 51 -13.53 19.03 14.30
C LEU A 51 -14.48 19.70 15.32
N ALA A 52 -14.81 19.01 16.41
CA ALA A 52 -15.64 19.57 17.48
C ALA A 52 -14.97 20.81 18.11
N LEU A 53 -13.67 20.75 18.39
CA LEU A 53 -12.88 21.88 18.89
C LEU A 53 -12.86 23.07 17.91
N MET A 54 -12.70 22.81 16.61
CA MET A 54 -12.73 23.85 15.58
C MET A 54 -14.11 24.50 15.43
N ARG A 55 -15.20 23.73 15.60
CA ARG A 55 -16.58 24.26 15.57
C ARG A 55 -16.89 25.16 16.77
N GLN A 56 -16.29 24.92 17.93
CA GLN A 56 -16.48 25.75 19.13
C GLN A 56 -15.70 27.08 19.12
N GLN A 57 -15.13 27.50 17.98
CA GLN A 57 -14.38 28.76 17.84
C GLN A 57 -13.25 28.96 18.86
N ALA A 58 -12.71 27.88 19.45
CA ALA A 58 -11.52 27.94 20.32
C ALA A 58 -10.21 28.17 19.53
N SER A 59 -10.29 28.86 18.39
CA SER A 59 -9.32 28.86 17.32
C SER A 59 -8.09 29.69 17.64
N SER A 60 -6.93 29.02 17.62
CA SER A 60 -5.54 29.50 17.44
C SER A 60 -4.58 29.15 18.58
N SER A 61 -4.82 28.06 19.31
CA SER A 61 -3.78 27.51 20.19
C SER A 61 -2.75 26.71 19.37
N PRO A 62 -1.44 26.79 19.73
CA PRO A 62 -0.40 25.94 19.13
C PRO A 62 -0.70 24.44 19.25
N ASP A 63 -1.51 24.04 20.25
CA ASP A 63 -1.97 22.67 20.47
C ASP A 63 -2.78 22.10 19.30
N LEU A 64 -3.61 22.93 18.63
CA LEU A 64 -4.40 22.47 17.49
C LEU A 64 -3.52 22.13 16.28
N GLN A 65 -2.47 22.93 16.05
CA GLN A 65 -1.50 22.67 14.99
C GLN A 65 -0.70 21.40 15.28
N GLN A 66 -0.30 21.20 16.54
CA GLN A 66 0.42 19.99 16.95
C GLN A 66 -0.45 18.74 16.81
N ALA A 67 -1.73 18.81 17.19
CA ALA A 67 -2.66 17.69 17.06
C ALA A 67 -2.95 17.34 15.59
N LYS A 68 -3.08 18.34 14.70
CA LYS A 68 -3.18 18.11 13.25
C LYS A 68 -1.94 17.42 12.69
N LEU A 69 -0.75 17.88 13.08
CA LEU A 69 0.51 17.31 12.61
C LEU A 69 0.71 15.87 13.14
N ALA A 70 0.28 15.61 14.38
CA ALA A 70 0.30 14.27 14.97
C ALA A 70 -0.62 13.31 14.20
N LEU A 71 -1.83 13.77 13.86
CA LEU A 71 -2.79 12.99 13.08
C LEU A 71 -2.27 12.73 11.66
N GLU A 72 -1.73 13.73 10.98
CA GLU A 72 -1.15 13.59 9.63
C GLU A 72 0.00 12.57 9.59
N LYS A 73 0.85 12.56 10.64
CA LYS A 73 1.98 11.63 10.74
C LYS A 73 1.60 10.23 11.21
N SER A 74 0.40 10.07 11.79
CA SER A 74 -0.03 8.79 12.36
C SER A 74 -0.24 7.70 11.31
N SER A 75 -0.82 8.04 10.16
CA SER A 75 -1.33 7.05 9.21
C SER A 75 -1.72 7.66 7.85
N ALA A 76 -1.94 6.78 6.88
CA ALA A 76 -2.54 7.14 5.59
C ALA A 76 -3.92 7.78 5.77
N ALA A 77 -4.76 7.18 6.63
CA ALA A 77 -6.05 7.72 7.01
C ALA A 77 -5.93 9.14 7.60
N GLY A 78 -4.99 9.35 8.53
CA GLY A 78 -4.79 10.65 9.18
C GLY A 78 -4.49 11.79 8.21
N LYS A 79 -3.70 11.55 7.15
CA LYS A 79 -3.44 12.55 6.10
C LYS A 79 -4.72 13.02 5.40
N ILE A 80 -5.57 12.06 5.03
CA ILE A 80 -6.85 12.33 4.35
C ILE A 80 -7.83 13.06 5.28
N LEU A 81 -7.87 12.67 6.56
CA LEU A 81 -8.73 13.32 7.56
C LEU A 81 -8.31 14.78 7.77
N VAL A 82 -7.00 15.04 7.92
CA VAL A 82 -6.45 16.39 8.07
C VAL A 82 -6.72 17.26 6.84
N SER A 83 -6.60 16.72 5.62
CA SER A 83 -6.91 17.51 4.41
C SER A 83 -8.37 17.96 4.38
N GLY A 84 -9.31 17.07 4.77
CA GLY A 84 -10.72 17.45 4.90
C GLY A 84 -10.95 18.50 5.98
N LEU A 85 -10.26 18.39 7.12
CA LEU A 85 -10.35 19.36 8.21
C LEU A 85 -9.80 20.74 7.83
N MET A 86 -8.74 20.80 7.02
CA MET A 86 -8.17 22.06 6.52
C MET A 86 -9.09 22.74 5.52
N ALA A 87 -9.85 21.97 4.73
CA ALA A 87 -10.82 22.50 3.78
C ALA A 87 -12.22 22.71 4.39
N TYR A 88 -12.44 22.43 5.68
CA TYR A 88 -13.78 22.43 6.30
C TYR A 88 -14.60 23.72 6.14
N GLN A 89 -13.95 24.88 6.00
CA GLN A 89 -14.64 26.16 5.77
C GLN A 89 -14.81 26.52 4.28
N ALA A 90 -14.17 25.76 3.39
CA ALA A 90 -14.30 25.96 1.94
C ALA A 90 -15.63 25.39 1.42
N ASP A 91 -15.94 25.71 0.17
CA ASP A 91 -17.13 25.20 -0.49
C ASP A 91 -17.11 23.66 -0.56
N PRO A 92 -18.28 22.99 -0.59
CA PRO A 92 -18.36 21.53 -0.60
C PRO A 92 -17.57 20.87 -1.75
N ALA A 93 -17.48 21.56 -2.89
CA ALA A 93 -16.71 21.12 -4.05
C ALA A 93 -15.19 21.14 -3.78
N ASP A 94 -14.69 22.21 -3.16
CA ASP A 94 -13.27 22.35 -2.82
C ASP A 94 -12.83 21.38 -1.72
N GLN A 95 -13.72 21.09 -0.76
CA GLN A 95 -13.52 20.06 0.27
C GLN A 95 -13.30 18.68 -0.34
N GLU A 96 -14.17 18.30 -1.26
CA GLU A 96 -14.11 17.02 -1.94
C GLU A 96 -12.85 16.90 -2.78
N LEU A 97 -12.51 17.97 -3.51
CA LEU A 97 -11.29 18.05 -4.29
C LEU A 97 -10.04 17.90 -3.42
N ALA A 98 -9.98 18.57 -2.27
CA ALA A 98 -8.85 18.48 -1.34
C ALA A 98 -8.65 17.04 -0.81
N VAL A 99 -9.74 16.38 -0.41
CA VAL A 99 -9.74 14.99 0.05
C VAL A 99 -9.35 14.03 -1.07
N GLN A 100 -9.87 14.21 -2.28
CA GLN A 100 -9.51 13.39 -3.45
C GLN A 100 -8.04 13.51 -3.81
N ILE A 101 -7.49 14.73 -3.89
CA ILE A 101 -6.07 14.96 -4.21
C ILE A 101 -5.19 14.29 -3.14
N CYS A 102 -5.49 14.50 -1.84
CA CYS A 102 -4.75 13.88 -0.75
C CYS A 102 -4.84 12.34 -0.79
N GLY A 103 -6.03 11.81 -1.08
CA GLY A 103 -6.28 10.39 -1.28
C GLY A 103 -5.36 9.82 -2.37
N GLN A 104 -5.37 10.41 -3.57
CA GLN A 104 -4.53 9.96 -4.69
C GLN A 104 -3.02 9.99 -4.37
N HIS A 105 -2.55 11.01 -3.65
CA HIS A 105 -1.16 11.06 -3.20
C HIS A 105 -0.84 9.94 -2.18
N THR A 106 -1.78 9.66 -1.29
CA THR A 106 -1.65 8.62 -0.27
C THR A 106 -1.65 7.22 -0.87
N VAL A 107 -2.55 6.96 -1.83
CA VAL A 107 -2.61 5.70 -2.59
C VAL A 107 -1.28 5.44 -3.32
N ARG A 108 -0.75 6.44 -4.04
CA ARG A 108 0.57 6.32 -4.70
C ARG A 108 1.70 5.96 -3.74
N ALA A 109 1.65 6.46 -2.50
CA ALA A 109 2.64 6.10 -1.48
C ALA A 109 2.50 4.65 -0.99
N LEU A 110 1.28 4.10 -0.95
CA LEU A 110 1.00 2.69 -0.62
C LEU A 110 1.46 1.75 -1.75
N GLU A 111 1.30 2.16 -3.00
CA GLU A 111 1.72 1.37 -4.18
C GLU A 111 3.23 1.39 -4.44
N ARG A 112 3.99 2.29 -3.80
CA ARG A 112 5.44 2.42 -4.00
C ARG A 112 6.15 1.06 -3.85
N GLY A 113 7.14 0.75 -4.70
CA GLY A 113 7.86 -0.53 -4.63
C GLY A 113 7.12 -1.75 -5.19
N LEU A 114 5.77 -1.77 -5.23
CA LEU A 114 5.04 -2.88 -5.87
C LEU A 114 5.34 -2.93 -7.38
N SER A 115 5.42 -1.77 -8.03
CA SER A 115 5.82 -1.66 -9.44
C SER A 115 7.22 -2.22 -9.68
N LEU A 116 8.19 -1.85 -8.83
CA LEU A 116 9.54 -2.39 -8.91
C LEU A 116 9.58 -3.91 -8.70
N LEU A 117 8.81 -4.44 -7.76
CA LEU A 117 8.71 -5.89 -7.53
C LEU A 117 8.14 -6.62 -8.76
N ALA A 118 7.13 -6.03 -9.44
CA ALA A 118 6.62 -6.57 -10.70
C ALA A 118 7.69 -6.56 -11.79
N THR A 119 8.42 -5.44 -11.93
CA THR A 119 9.53 -5.35 -12.89
C THR A 119 10.60 -6.40 -12.63
N LEU A 120 11.02 -6.59 -11.37
CA LEU A 120 12.00 -7.62 -11.01
C LEU A 120 11.50 -9.03 -11.33
N ALA A 121 10.22 -9.31 -11.06
CA ALA A 121 9.61 -10.58 -11.38
C ALA A 121 9.56 -10.86 -12.90
N SER A 122 9.32 -9.83 -13.72
CA SER A 122 9.33 -9.95 -15.19
C SER A 122 10.74 -9.98 -15.79
N LEU A 123 11.72 -9.30 -15.19
CA LEU A 123 13.09 -9.25 -15.68
C LEU A 123 13.90 -10.50 -15.31
N ALA A 124 13.61 -11.14 -14.17
CA ALA A 124 14.38 -12.29 -13.69
C ALA A 124 14.49 -13.45 -14.71
N PRO A 125 13.42 -13.86 -15.41
CA PRO A 125 13.52 -14.88 -16.46
C PRO A 125 14.36 -14.41 -17.65
N LEU A 126 14.29 -13.13 -18.01
CA LEU A 126 15.06 -12.56 -19.12
C LEU A 126 16.55 -12.53 -18.81
N VAL A 127 16.93 -12.24 -17.57
CA VAL A 127 18.32 -12.33 -17.10
C VAL A 127 18.81 -13.77 -17.14
N GLY A 128 17.98 -14.74 -16.74
CA GLY A 128 18.30 -16.16 -16.86
C GLY A 128 18.52 -16.60 -18.32
N LEU A 129 17.62 -16.18 -19.22
CA LEU A 129 17.73 -16.40 -20.66
C LEU A 129 19.01 -15.76 -21.23
N LEU A 130 19.33 -14.52 -20.84
CA LEU A 130 20.57 -13.85 -21.23
C LEU A 130 21.80 -14.67 -20.81
N GLY A 131 21.77 -15.26 -19.61
CA GLY A 131 22.82 -16.16 -19.16
C GLY A 131 22.99 -17.40 -20.03
N THR A 132 21.89 -17.95 -20.55
CA THR A 132 21.96 -19.07 -21.51
C THR A 132 22.61 -18.67 -22.82
N VAL A 133 22.29 -17.48 -23.33
CA VAL A 133 22.85 -16.97 -24.57
C VAL A 133 24.35 -16.73 -24.40
N ALA A 134 24.77 -16.13 -23.28
CA ALA A 134 26.18 -15.90 -22.97
C ALA A 134 26.97 -17.23 -22.88
N ALA A 135 26.44 -18.21 -22.15
CA ALA A 135 27.08 -19.52 -22.01
C ALA A 135 27.26 -20.23 -23.36
N MET A 136 26.25 -20.16 -24.24
CA MET A 136 26.34 -20.75 -25.58
C MET A 136 27.31 -20.00 -26.50
N ILE A 137 27.42 -18.67 -26.40
CA ILE A 137 28.41 -17.89 -27.14
C ILE A 137 29.83 -18.30 -26.74
N GLU A 138 30.10 -18.46 -25.44
CA GLU A 138 31.41 -18.91 -24.95
C GLU A 138 31.72 -20.34 -25.42
N ALA A 139 30.73 -21.26 -25.36
CA ALA A 139 30.89 -22.65 -25.79
C ALA A 139 31.29 -22.80 -27.27
N PHE A 140 30.73 -21.97 -28.14
CA PHE A 140 31.03 -22.00 -29.58
C PHE A 140 32.24 -21.14 -29.95
N GLY A 141 32.51 -20.06 -29.23
CA GLY A 141 33.71 -19.23 -29.44
C GLY A 141 35.00 -20.02 -29.20
N LEU A 142 35.03 -20.89 -28.19
CA LEU A 142 36.18 -21.72 -27.84
C LEU A 142 36.46 -22.85 -28.87
N GLN A 143 35.49 -23.24 -29.68
CA GLN A 143 35.64 -24.30 -30.69
C GLN A 143 36.28 -23.84 -32.01
N SER A 144 36.66 -22.57 -32.12
CA SER A 144 37.36 -22.05 -33.30
C SER A 144 38.84 -22.49 -33.41
N GLY A 145 39.37 -23.16 -32.37
CA GLY A 145 40.65 -23.89 -32.41
C GLY A 145 40.48 -25.37 -32.75
N ALA A 146 41.46 -25.99 -33.40
CA ALA A 146 41.40 -27.25 -34.17
C ALA A 146 40.93 -28.54 -33.44
N GLN A 147 40.42 -28.50 -32.21
CA GLN A 147 39.79 -29.64 -31.54
C GLN A 147 38.60 -29.17 -30.70
N ALA A 148 37.40 -29.56 -31.11
CA ALA A 148 36.20 -29.42 -30.30
C ALA A 148 36.32 -30.33 -29.07
N ASP A 149 36.22 -29.75 -27.87
CA ASP A 149 36.16 -30.49 -26.60
C ASP A 149 34.68 -30.73 -26.21
N PRO A 150 34.18 -31.98 -26.31
CA PRO A 150 32.79 -32.31 -25.94
C PRO A 150 32.48 -32.02 -24.47
N GLN A 151 33.49 -32.07 -23.59
CA GLN A 151 33.30 -31.85 -22.17
C GLN A 151 33.05 -30.37 -21.87
N ALA A 152 33.75 -29.45 -22.57
CA ALA A 152 33.51 -28.02 -22.49
C ALA A 152 32.09 -27.64 -22.96
N LEU A 153 31.62 -28.25 -24.05
CA LEU A 153 30.26 -28.02 -24.55
C LEU A 153 29.20 -28.49 -23.55
N ALA A 154 29.36 -29.68 -22.97
CA ALA A 154 28.44 -30.20 -21.96
C ALA A 154 28.39 -29.30 -20.71
N ALA A 155 29.53 -28.76 -20.27
CA ALA A 155 29.59 -27.83 -19.16
C ALA A 155 28.83 -26.52 -19.44
N ALA A 156 28.95 -25.96 -20.65
CA ALA A 156 28.23 -24.74 -21.03
C ALA A 156 26.71 -24.94 -21.10
N ILE A 157 26.25 -26.08 -21.61
CA ILE A 157 24.82 -26.43 -21.60
C ILE A 157 24.31 -26.54 -20.16
N ALA A 158 25.07 -27.18 -19.27
CA ALA A 158 24.70 -27.26 -17.86
C ALA A 158 24.63 -25.86 -17.22
N MET A 159 25.61 -24.99 -17.47
CA MET A 159 25.61 -23.59 -17.01
C MET A 159 24.36 -22.82 -17.48
N ALA A 160 24.01 -22.96 -18.76
CA ALA A 160 22.81 -22.34 -19.34
C ALA A 160 21.52 -22.80 -18.63
N LEU A 161 21.36 -24.10 -18.39
CA LEU A 161 20.18 -24.64 -17.71
C LEU A 161 20.06 -24.12 -16.27
N HIS A 162 21.18 -24.01 -15.55
CA HIS A 162 21.19 -23.43 -14.20
C HIS A 162 20.81 -21.95 -14.20
N ALA A 163 21.30 -21.15 -15.16
CA ALA A 163 20.95 -19.73 -15.26
C ALA A 163 19.44 -19.51 -15.46
N THR A 164 18.81 -20.30 -16.35
CA THR A 164 17.34 -20.27 -16.53
C THR A 164 16.60 -20.72 -15.28
N GLY A 165 17.04 -21.83 -14.68
CA GLY A 165 16.44 -22.36 -13.45
C GLY A 165 16.43 -21.34 -12.32
N LEU A 166 17.54 -20.62 -12.12
CA LEU A 166 17.62 -19.55 -11.12
C LEU A 166 16.71 -18.36 -11.44
N GLY A 167 16.64 -17.95 -12.72
CA GLY A 167 15.75 -16.88 -13.15
C GLY A 167 14.27 -17.19 -12.85
N LEU A 168 13.84 -18.42 -13.14
CA LEU A 168 12.49 -18.90 -12.82
C LEU A 168 12.25 -19.05 -11.32
N ALA A 169 13.24 -19.59 -10.58
CA ALA A 169 13.16 -19.76 -9.14
C ALA A 169 12.98 -18.42 -8.39
N LEU A 170 13.50 -17.31 -8.94
CA LEU A 170 13.24 -15.97 -8.44
C LEU A 170 11.90 -15.41 -8.94
N ALA A 171 11.59 -15.55 -10.22
CA ALA A 171 10.43 -14.92 -10.85
C ALA A 171 9.09 -15.42 -10.29
N ILE A 172 8.98 -16.73 -10.04
CA ILE A 172 7.74 -17.37 -9.55
C ILE A 172 7.33 -16.80 -8.19
N PRO A 173 8.16 -16.87 -7.12
CA PRO A 173 7.78 -16.32 -5.82
C PRO A 173 7.64 -14.80 -5.85
N ALA A 174 8.45 -14.07 -6.62
CA ALA A 174 8.33 -12.62 -6.75
C ALA A 174 6.98 -12.20 -7.38
N THR A 175 6.53 -12.92 -8.42
CA THR A 175 5.23 -12.69 -9.06
C THR A 175 4.08 -12.97 -8.09
N LEU A 176 4.15 -14.07 -7.33
CA LEU A 176 3.13 -14.41 -6.34
C LEU A 176 3.07 -13.36 -5.23
N ALA A 177 4.23 -12.96 -4.68
CA ALA A 177 4.31 -11.94 -3.65
C ALA A 177 3.76 -10.59 -4.14
N HIS A 178 4.08 -10.18 -5.37
CA HIS A 178 3.52 -8.97 -5.98
C HIS A 178 1.99 -9.02 -6.03
N ARG A 179 1.41 -10.12 -6.50
CA ARG A 179 -0.06 -10.26 -6.58
C ARG A 179 -0.74 -10.14 -5.22
N LEU A 180 -0.23 -10.87 -4.21
CA LEU A 180 -0.81 -10.86 -2.85
C LEU A 180 -0.68 -9.48 -2.17
N LEU A 181 0.46 -8.81 -2.36
CA LEU A 181 0.66 -7.47 -1.81
C LEU A 181 -0.20 -6.43 -2.53
N ARG A 182 -0.41 -6.59 -3.84
CA ARG A 182 -1.28 -5.71 -4.62
C ARG A 182 -2.74 -5.83 -4.22
N GLU A 183 -3.28 -7.04 -4.12
CA GLU A 183 -4.65 -7.25 -3.63
C GLU A 183 -4.86 -6.65 -2.23
N ARG A 184 -3.88 -6.79 -1.34
CA ARG A 184 -3.93 -6.16 -0.02
C ARG A 184 -3.90 -4.64 -0.10
N CYS A 185 -3.09 -4.07 -0.99
CA CYS A 185 -3.04 -2.63 -1.21
C CYS A 185 -4.40 -2.13 -1.70
N ASP A 186 -4.96 -2.76 -2.73
CA ASP A 186 -6.24 -2.40 -3.33
C ASP A 186 -7.37 -2.44 -2.29
N GLY A 187 -7.40 -3.48 -1.44
CA GLY A 187 -8.36 -3.56 -0.33
C GLY A 187 -8.24 -2.40 0.68
N LEU A 188 -7.01 -1.97 1.00
CA LEU A 188 -6.78 -0.82 1.88
C LEU A 188 -7.17 0.50 1.22
N VAL A 189 -7.01 0.63 -0.11
CA VAL A 189 -7.44 1.81 -0.86
C VAL A 189 -8.95 1.95 -0.77
N VAL A 190 -9.70 0.87 -0.98
CA VAL A 190 -11.17 0.85 -0.85
C VAL A 190 -11.59 1.26 0.57
N ASP A 191 -10.94 0.69 1.61
CA ASP A 191 -11.21 1.08 3.01
C ASP A 191 -10.97 2.58 3.25
N LEU A 192 -9.90 3.16 2.69
CA LEU A 192 -9.59 4.59 2.80
C LEU A 192 -10.60 5.48 2.06
N GLU A 193 -11.06 5.06 0.88
CA GLU A 193 -12.08 5.78 0.11
C GLU A 193 -13.42 5.81 0.85
N LEU A 194 -13.86 4.67 1.39
CA LEU A 194 -15.07 4.60 2.21
C LEU A 194 -14.96 5.49 3.46
N MET A 195 -13.82 5.45 4.13
CA MET A 195 -13.54 6.32 5.28
C MET A 195 -13.59 7.81 4.90
N ALA A 196 -12.99 8.18 3.76
CA ALA A 196 -12.97 9.55 3.26
C ALA A 196 -14.39 10.04 2.94
N GLN A 197 -15.23 9.20 2.34
CA GLN A 197 -16.63 9.52 2.06
C GLN A 197 -17.43 9.73 3.36
N HIS A 198 -17.30 8.84 4.35
CA HIS A 198 -17.93 9.03 5.65
C HIS A 198 -17.46 10.31 6.35
N TRP A 199 -16.17 10.63 6.24
CA TRP A 199 -15.62 11.87 6.79
C TRP A 199 -16.21 13.12 6.15
N LEU A 200 -16.29 13.15 4.81
CA LEU A 200 -16.93 14.24 4.08
C LEU A 200 -18.40 14.42 4.48
N GLN A 201 -19.14 13.33 4.70
CA GLN A 201 -20.51 13.40 5.21
C GLN A 201 -20.59 14.03 6.61
N GLN A 202 -19.67 13.68 7.52
CA GLN A 202 -19.62 14.28 8.87
C GLN A 202 -19.28 15.77 8.84
N LEU A 203 -18.33 16.17 7.99
CA LEU A 203 -17.97 17.58 7.79
C LEU A 203 -19.20 18.37 7.28
N ARG A 204 -19.92 17.82 6.30
CA ARG A 204 -21.09 18.46 5.68
C ARG A 204 -22.34 18.42 6.55
N SER A 205 -22.46 17.45 7.46
CA SER A 205 -23.62 17.39 8.35
C SER A 205 -23.62 18.62 9.26
N PRO A 206 -24.64 19.49 9.20
CA PRO A 206 -24.90 20.35 10.34
C PRO A 206 -25.17 19.37 11.48
N LEU A 207 -24.41 19.46 12.58
CA LEU A 207 -24.69 18.66 13.77
C LEU A 207 -26.21 18.69 13.93
N ARG A 208 -26.85 17.54 13.85
CA ARG A 208 -28.20 17.40 14.36
C ARG A 208 -28.04 17.82 15.81
N GLN A 209 -28.34 19.08 16.10
CA GLN A 209 -28.51 19.53 17.46
C GLN A 209 -29.59 18.58 17.94
N VAL A 210 -29.20 17.60 18.74
CA VAL A 210 -30.16 16.82 19.50
C VAL A 210 -30.75 17.88 20.42
N ASN A 211 -31.85 18.47 19.96
CA ASN A 211 -32.55 19.48 20.71
C ASN A 211 -33.04 18.74 21.96
N PRO A 212 -32.62 19.14 23.18
CA PRO A 212 -33.08 18.45 24.38
C PRO A 212 -34.61 18.41 24.48
N ALA A 213 -35.34 19.28 23.76
CA ALA A 213 -36.79 19.23 23.63
C ALA A 213 -37.35 17.98 22.93
N ASP A 214 -36.60 17.35 22.00
CA ASP A 214 -37.07 16.16 21.27
C ASP A 214 -37.21 14.93 22.21
N GLY A 215 -36.51 14.95 23.35
CA GLY A 215 -36.64 13.96 24.41
C GLY A 215 -37.82 14.18 25.36
N PHE A 216 -38.35 15.41 25.44
CA PHE A 216 -39.47 15.75 26.34
C PHE A 216 -40.84 15.61 25.66
N GLU A 217 -40.96 15.85 24.35
CA GLU A 217 -42.23 15.68 23.64
C GLU A 217 -42.64 14.20 23.46
N SER A 218 -41.66 13.30 23.29
CA SER A 218 -41.94 11.86 23.16
C SER A 218 -42.48 11.23 24.46
N ASP A 219 -41.95 11.68 25.60
CA ASP A 219 -42.35 11.19 26.93
C ASP A 219 -43.72 11.74 27.37
N ALA A 220 -44.04 12.99 27.03
CA ALA A 220 -45.35 13.58 27.31
C ALA A 220 -46.47 12.90 26.49
N HIS A 221 -46.21 12.59 25.22
CA HIS A 221 -47.19 11.90 24.37
C HIS A 221 -47.41 10.44 24.77
N GLN A 222 -46.39 9.75 25.29
CA GLN A 222 -46.53 8.37 25.80
C GLN A 222 -47.23 8.32 27.17
N ARG A 223 -47.00 9.29 28.06
CA ARG A 223 -47.72 9.38 29.35
C ARG A 223 -49.21 9.67 29.16
N GLY A 224 -49.58 10.54 28.21
CA GLY A 224 -50.98 10.82 27.88
C GLY A 224 -51.73 9.61 27.32
N LYS A 225 -51.09 8.81 26.45
CA LYS A 225 -51.69 7.58 25.91
C LYS A 225 -51.82 6.45 26.94
N ARG A 226 -50.92 6.36 27.91
CA ARG A 226 -51.02 5.38 29.01
C ARG A 226 -52.12 5.70 30.02
N ALA A 227 -52.44 6.97 30.24
CA ALA A 227 -53.54 7.38 31.12
C ALA A 227 -54.93 7.07 30.55
N LEU A 228 -55.08 7.06 29.21
CA LEU A 228 -56.35 6.80 28.52
C LEU A 228 -56.61 5.30 28.23
N ALA A 229 -55.60 4.44 28.36
CA ALA A 229 -55.72 3.00 28.14
C ALA A 229 -55.97 2.21 29.44
N GLY A 230 -56.12 2.91 30.58
CA GLY A 230 -56.30 2.33 31.92
C GLY A 230 -57.64 2.62 32.59
N SER A 231 -58.63 3.13 31.85
CA SER A 231 -60.02 3.31 32.31
C SER A 231 -60.96 2.31 31.69
#